data_AF-A0A381ZGE2-F1
#
_entry.id   AF-A0A381ZGE2-F1
#
_cell.length_a   1.000
_cell.length_b   1.000
_cell.length_c   1.000
_cell.angle_alpha   90.00
_cell.angle_beta   90.00
_cell.angle_gamma   90.00
#
_symmetry.space_group_name_H-M   'P 1'
#
loop_
_entity.id
_entity.type
_entity.pdbx_description
1 polymer ?
#
loop_
_entity_poly.entity_id
_entity_poly.type
_entity_poly.pdbx_seq_one_letter_code
_entity_poly.pdbx_strand_id
1 'polypeptide(L)'
;VTSVRTIAHVLISGLIPITTALSVAAQDNVRLGDYGDNNVAEEFISAFYSWDATKLRALMTENADSVAIFYYQRWAEAANYKVTTRRPCKLEAKEIVCAITVVDDFGSRMGYEATDTFRLTLTENKISVVTFSGDDPPIFQDLFRWIMQKHPDIMAGHCLNMFAGGETPGECARAVALAAREFMDERRKAGP
;
A
#
# COMPACT_ATOMS: atom_id res chain seq x y z
N VAL A 1 -52.33 46.02 56.06
CA VAL A 1 -52.86 46.62 54.82
C VAL A 1 -52.53 45.66 53.70
N THR A 2 -53.57 44.96 53.19
CA THR A 2 -53.77 44.41 51.82
C THR A 2 -52.55 43.81 51.07
N SER A 3 -52.59 42.67 50.38
CA SER A 3 -53.69 41.87 49.85
C SER A 3 -53.07 40.86 48.85
N VAL A 4 -53.49 39.58 48.91
CA VAL A 4 -53.80 38.68 47.75
C VAL A 4 -52.67 38.26 46.80
N ARG A 5 -52.60 37.07 46.19
CA ARG A 5 -53.08 35.68 46.36
C ARG A 5 -52.27 34.90 45.30
N THR A 6 -51.84 33.69 45.65
CA THR A 6 -51.96 32.43 44.88
C THR A 6 -51.93 32.48 43.35
N ILE A 7 -51.03 31.72 42.70
CA ILE A 7 -51.35 30.51 41.89
C ILE A 7 -50.06 29.85 41.39
N ALA A 8 -50.10 28.52 41.39
CA ALA A 8 -49.05 27.57 41.08
C ALA A 8 -48.60 27.58 39.62
N HIS A 9 -47.32 27.24 39.40
CA HIS A 9 -46.91 26.52 38.20
C HIS A 9 -45.97 25.35 38.55
N VAL A 10 -46.51 24.16 38.27
CA VAL A 10 -45.81 22.90 38.08
C VAL A 10 -44.76 23.08 36.99
N LEU A 11 -43.51 22.72 37.25
CA LEU A 11 -42.54 22.42 36.20
C LEU A 11 -42.03 20.99 36.39
N ILE A 12 -42.57 20.16 35.49
CA ILE A 12 -42.20 18.79 35.18
C ILE A 12 -40.70 18.76 34.89
N SER A 13 -39.89 18.19 35.79
CA SER A 13 -38.53 17.79 35.45
C SER A 13 -38.63 16.55 34.56
N GLY A 14 -38.51 16.77 33.25
CA GLY A 14 -38.40 15.71 32.26
C GLY A 14 -37.13 14.91 32.47
N LEU A 15 -37.28 13.60 32.62
CA LEU A 15 -36.20 12.64 32.43
C LEU A 15 -35.76 12.70 30.97
N ILE A 16 -34.50 13.11 30.74
CA ILE A 16 -33.82 12.93 29.47
C ILE A 16 -33.43 11.44 29.40
N PRO A 17 -33.97 10.63 28.48
CA PRO A 17 -33.40 9.31 28.23
C PRO A 17 -32.01 9.54 27.62
N ILE A 18 -30.98 9.19 28.37
CA ILE A 18 -29.60 9.09 27.86
C ILE A 18 -29.62 7.93 26.86
N THR A 19 -29.77 8.24 25.57
CA THR A 19 -29.47 7.30 24.49
C THR A 19 -27.97 7.08 24.51
N THR A 20 -27.54 6.03 25.22
CA THR A 20 -26.19 5.49 25.06
C THR A 20 -26.12 4.96 23.64
N ALA A 21 -25.41 5.68 22.77
CA ALA A 21 -25.00 5.14 21.48
C ALA A 21 -24.12 3.92 21.77
N LEU A 22 -24.66 2.73 21.55
CA LEU A 22 -23.87 1.50 21.42
C LEU A 22 -22.95 1.70 20.22
N SER A 23 -21.73 2.19 20.46
CA SER A 23 -20.65 1.98 19.51
C SER A 23 -20.37 0.48 19.50
N VAL A 24 -20.87 -0.21 18.48
CA VAL A 24 -20.33 -1.50 18.09
C VAL A 24 -18.92 -1.22 17.62
N ALA A 25 -17.94 -1.40 18.51
CA ALA A 25 -16.57 -1.59 18.08
C ALA A 25 -16.58 -2.85 17.20
N ALA A 26 -16.33 -2.69 15.91
CA ALA A 26 -16.06 -3.81 15.03
C ALA A 26 -14.90 -4.59 15.67
N GLN A 27 -15.19 -5.78 16.19
CA GLN A 27 -14.17 -6.65 16.75
C GLN A 27 -13.32 -7.16 15.58
N ASP A 28 -12.03 -6.77 15.59
CA ASP A 28 -10.97 -7.30 14.75
C ASP A 28 -10.97 -8.84 14.81
N ASN A 29 -11.53 -9.50 13.81
CA ASN A 29 -11.71 -10.95 13.77
C ASN A 29 -10.56 -11.68 13.07
N VAL A 30 -9.30 -11.23 13.19
CA VAL A 30 -8.18 -12.04 12.69
C VAL A 30 -7.79 -13.05 13.75
N ARG A 31 -8.38 -14.25 13.71
CA ARG A 31 -8.00 -15.38 14.56
C ARG A 31 -6.88 -16.19 13.91
N LEU A 32 -5.96 -16.69 14.74
CA LEU A 32 -4.84 -17.56 14.35
C LEU A 32 -5.28 -18.81 13.55
N GLY A 33 -6.56 -19.21 13.64
CA GLY A 33 -7.17 -20.35 12.95
C GLY A 33 -7.82 -20.05 11.59
N ASP A 34 -7.88 -18.79 11.14
CA ASP A 34 -8.31 -18.44 9.77
C ASP A 34 -7.21 -18.71 8.73
N TYR A 35 -6.00 -19.04 9.18
CA TYR A 35 -4.85 -19.43 8.36
C TYR A 35 -4.84 -20.93 8.04
N GLY A 36 -5.96 -21.46 7.55
CA GLY A 36 -5.99 -22.80 6.95
C GLY A 36 -5.21 -22.85 5.62
N ASP A 37 -4.91 -24.05 5.13
CA ASP A 37 -4.07 -24.38 3.95
C ASP A 37 -4.42 -23.67 2.61
N ASN A 38 -5.46 -22.83 2.56
CA ASN A 38 -5.86 -21.99 1.42
C ASN A 38 -5.59 -20.51 1.73
N ASN A 39 -4.31 -20.10 1.69
CA ASN A 39 -3.89 -18.78 2.13
C ASN A 39 -4.14 -17.70 1.05
N VAL A 40 -5.23 -16.95 1.17
CA VAL A 40 -5.57 -15.81 0.30
C VAL A 40 -4.43 -14.80 0.15
N ALA A 41 -3.53 -14.66 1.13
CA ALA A 41 -2.34 -13.83 0.97
C ALA A 41 -1.33 -14.40 -0.04
N GLU A 42 -1.11 -15.72 -0.05
CA GLU A 42 -0.22 -16.34 -1.03
C GLU A 42 -0.81 -16.27 -2.45
N GLU A 43 -2.14 -16.38 -2.56
CA GLU A 43 -2.84 -16.14 -3.81
C GLU A 43 -2.72 -14.67 -4.24
N PHE A 44 -2.82 -13.73 -3.31
CA PHE A 44 -2.67 -12.29 -3.57
C PHE A 44 -1.29 -11.96 -4.11
N ILE A 45 -0.23 -12.48 -3.47
CA ILE A 45 1.14 -12.32 -3.96
C ILE A 45 1.30 -12.95 -5.34
N SER A 46 0.76 -14.15 -5.56
CA SER A 46 0.82 -14.81 -6.88
C SER A 46 0.09 -14.00 -7.95
N ALA A 47 -1.06 -13.41 -7.61
CA ALA A 47 -1.81 -12.56 -8.51
C ALA A 47 -1.05 -11.26 -8.81
N PHE A 48 -0.42 -10.64 -7.81
CA PHE A 48 0.41 -9.44 -7.98
C PHE A 48 1.51 -9.68 -9.03
N TYR A 49 2.33 -10.73 -8.86
CA TYR A 49 3.42 -11.06 -9.78
C TYR A 49 2.97 -11.77 -11.07
N SER A 50 1.68 -12.05 -11.24
CA SER A 50 1.12 -12.53 -12.53
C SER A 50 0.77 -11.40 -13.49
N TRP A 51 0.86 -10.15 -13.02
CA TRP A 51 0.46 -8.93 -13.75
C TRP A 51 -1.03 -8.86 -14.13
N ASP A 52 -1.83 -9.79 -13.60
CA ASP A 52 -3.27 -9.84 -13.81
C ASP A 52 -4.00 -9.03 -12.74
N ALA A 53 -4.30 -7.78 -13.06
CA ALA A 53 -5.03 -6.88 -12.16
C ALA A 53 -6.45 -7.37 -11.83
N THR A 54 -7.06 -8.18 -12.70
CA THR A 54 -8.39 -8.76 -12.46
C THR A 54 -8.31 -9.84 -11.37
N LYS A 55 -7.32 -10.73 -11.44
CA LYS A 55 -7.06 -11.71 -10.36
C LYS A 55 -6.75 -11.03 -9.05
N LEU A 56 -5.89 -10.00 -9.08
CA LEU A 56 -5.52 -9.27 -7.87
C LEU A 56 -6.74 -8.60 -7.24
N ARG A 57 -7.60 -7.96 -8.04
CA ARG A 57 -8.86 -7.34 -7.57
C ARG A 57 -9.83 -8.35 -6.96
N ALA A 58 -9.95 -9.54 -7.55
CA ALA A 58 -10.92 -10.55 -7.09
C ALA A 58 -10.65 -11.03 -5.65
N LEU A 59 -9.40 -10.91 -5.18
CA LEU A 59 -8.97 -11.30 -3.84
C LEU A 59 -9.17 -10.20 -2.79
N MET A 60 -9.56 -9.00 -3.21
CA MET A 60 -9.77 -7.84 -2.33
C MET A 60 -11.25 -7.63 -2.02
N THR A 61 -11.54 -7.01 -0.88
CA THR A 61 -12.89 -6.50 -0.58
C THR A 61 -13.21 -5.30 -1.49
N GLU A 62 -14.49 -5.02 -1.70
CA GLU A 62 -14.92 -3.90 -2.56
C GLU A 62 -14.49 -2.52 -2.03
N ASN A 63 -14.33 -2.40 -0.71
CA ASN A 63 -13.95 -1.18 -0.01
C ASN A 63 -12.45 -1.06 0.28
N ALA A 64 -11.62 -2.04 -0.14
CA ALA A 64 -10.18 -1.95 0.05
C ALA A 64 -9.61 -0.81 -0.79
N ASP A 65 -8.76 0.03 -0.18
CA ASP A 65 -7.96 0.98 -0.96
C ASP A 65 -6.98 0.18 -1.83
N SER A 66 -7.25 0.20 -3.13
CA SER A 66 -6.54 -0.60 -4.11
C SER A 66 -5.76 0.24 -5.11
N VAL A 67 -5.84 1.57 -4.99
CA VAL A 67 -5.23 2.51 -5.94
C VAL A 67 -3.71 2.32 -5.95
N ALA A 68 -3.09 2.32 -4.77
CA ALA A 68 -1.64 2.21 -4.64
C ALA A 68 -1.11 0.85 -5.12
N ILE A 69 -1.79 -0.26 -4.79
CA ILE A 69 -1.30 -1.59 -5.16
C ILE A 69 -1.46 -1.87 -6.67
N PHE A 70 -2.52 -1.38 -7.32
CA PHE A 70 -2.64 -1.52 -8.78
C PHE A 70 -1.63 -0.64 -9.52
N TYR A 71 -1.35 0.55 -9.01
CA TYR A 71 -0.24 1.36 -9.50
C TYR A 71 1.06 0.57 -9.38
N TYR A 72 1.31 -0.02 -8.22
CA TYR A 72 2.55 -0.75 -7.96
C TYR A 72 2.69 -2.01 -8.80
N GLN A 73 1.60 -2.75 -9.05
CA GLN A 73 1.65 -3.92 -9.92
C GLN A 73 2.07 -3.54 -11.35
N ARG A 74 1.49 -2.46 -11.91
CA ARG A 74 1.84 -1.99 -13.25
C ARG A 74 3.25 -1.42 -13.33
N TRP A 75 3.70 -0.78 -12.26
CA TRP A 75 5.08 -0.35 -12.12
C TRP A 75 6.04 -1.54 -12.18
N ALA A 76 5.81 -2.53 -11.31
CA ALA A 76 6.64 -3.71 -11.17
C ALA A 76 6.70 -4.53 -12.47
N GLU A 77 5.56 -4.70 -13.14
CA GLU A 77 5.49 -5.33 -14.47
C GLU A 77 6.40 -4.60 -15.47
N ALA A 78 6.26 -3.28 -15.58
CA ALA A 78 6.99 -2.48 -16.56
C ALA A 78 8.48 -2.30 -16.21
N ALA A 79 8.86 -2.44 -14.93
CA ALA A 79 10.24 -2.52 -14.46
C ALA A 79 10.85 -3.92 -14.60
N ASN A 80 10.12 -4.89 -15.17
CA ASN A 80 10.55 -6.27 -15.37
C ASN A 80 10.95 -6.99 -14.08
N TYR A 81 10.19 -6.81 -13.00
CA TYR A 81 10.42 -7.50 -11.73
C TYR A 81 10.53 -9.02 -11.94
N LYS A 82 11.59 -9.60 -11.37
CA LYS A 82 11.83 -11.05 -11.31
C LYS A 82 11.99 -11.45 -9.86
N VAL A 83 11.11 -12.33 -9.39
CA VAL A 83 11.21 -12.90 -8.04
C VAL A 83 12.45 -13.77 -7.94
N THR A 84 13.36 -13.41 -7.05
CA THR A 84 14.57 -14.19 -6.74
C THR A 84 14.34 -15.07 -5.51
N THR A 85 13.63 -14.56 -4.51
CA THR A 85 13.28 -15.31 -3.30
C THR A 85 11.84 -15.01 -2.89
N ARG A 86 11.04 -16.07 -2.70
CA ARG A 86 9.69 -15.98 -2.14
C ARG A 86 9.62 -16.75 -0.84
N ARG A 87 9.56 -16.03 0.28
CA ARG A 87 9.34 -16.64 1.60
C ARG A 87 7.84 -16.84 1.80
N PRO A 88 7.42 -17.89 2.53
CA PRO A 88 6.03 -18.03 2.92
C PRO A 88 5.58 -16.79 3.69
N CYS A 89 4.36 -16.33 3.39
CA CYS A 89 3.65 -15.34 4.15
C CYS A 89 3.45 -15.84 5.60
N LYS A 90 3.54 -14.93 6.58
CA LYS A 90 3.42 -15.27 8.00
C LYS A 90 2.46 -14.34 8.70
N LEU A 91 1.75 -14.86 9.69
CA LEU A 91 0.98 -14.03 10.61
C LEU A 91 1.92 -13.33 11.58
N GLU A 92 1.94 -12.00 11.55
CA GLU A 92 2.62 -11.15 12.52
C GLU A 92 1.58 -10.29 13.24
N ALA A 93 1.34 -10.61 14.52
CA ALA A 93 0.30 -9.99 15.34
C ALA A 93 -1.11 -10.06 14.71
N LYS A 94 -1.53 -9.02 14.00
CA LYS A 94 -2.87 -8.90 13.38
C LYS A 94 -2.81 -8.81 11.85
N GLU A 95 -1.63 -8.91 11.25
CA GLU A 95 -1.40 -8.76 9.81
C GLU A 95 -0.75 -10.01 9.22
N ILE A 96 -1.03 -10.26 7.95
CA ILE A 96 -0.25 -11.20 7.14
C ILE A 96 0.92 -10.45 6.53
N VAL A 97 2.14 -10.93 6.72
CA VAL A 97 3.36 -10.33 6.19
C VAL A 97 3.97 -11.26 5.16
N CYS A 98 4.14 -10.77 3.94
CA CYS A 98 4.76 -11.49 2.83
C CYS A 98 6.00 -10.72 2.37
N ALA A 99 7.17 -11.35 2.43
CA ALA A 99 8.44 -10.74 2.04
C ALA A 99 8.99 -11.41 0.77
N ILE A 100 9.02 -10.65 -0.32
CA ILE A 100 9.38 -11.13 -1.66
C ILE A 100 10.60 -10.37 -2.15
N THR A 101 11.71 -11.07 -2.35
CA THR A 101 12.92 -10.49 -2.93
C THR A 101 12.86 -10.57 -4.45
N VAL A 102 13.19 -9.46 -5.09
CA VAL A 102 13.10 -9.24 -6.53
C VAL A 102 14.38 -8.58 -7.05
N VAL A 103 14.63 -8.78 -8.33
CA VAL A 103 15.49 -7.94 -9.14
C VAL A 103 14.67 -7.35 -10.28
N ASP A 104 14.85 -6.07 -10.55
CA ASP A 104 14.19 -5.34 -11.63
C ASP A 104 15.24 -4.65 -12.53
N ASP A 105 14.80 -3.87 -13.50
CA ASP A 105 15.70 -3.19 -14.44
C ASP A 105 16.67 -2.20 -13.77
N PHE A 106 16.23 -1.48 -12.74
CA PHE A 106 17.08 -0.48 -12.08
C PHE A 106 17.99 -1.12 -11.02
N GLY A 107 17.51 -2.09 -10.25
CA GLY A 107 18.29 -2.95 -9.36
C GLY A 107 19.36 -3.74 -10.13
N SER A 108 19.01 -4.35 -11.27
CA SER A 108 19.99 -5.02 -12.14
C SER A 108 21.05 -4.06 -12.65
N ARG A 109 20.68 -2.82 -12.96
CA ARG A 109 21.61 -1.81 -13.47
C ARG A 109 22.55 -1.28 -12.38
N MET A 110 22.06 -1.17 -11.15
CA MET A 110 22.79 -0.66 -9.99
C MET A 110 23.48 -1.75 -9.17
N GLY A 111 23.19 -3.03 -9.44
CA GLY A 111 23.81 -4.18 -8.81
C GLY A 111 23.22 -4.56 -7.45
N TYR A 112 21.89 -4.48 -7.29
CA TYR A 112 21.21 -4.87 -6.06
C TYR A 112 19.91 -5.66 -6.32
N GLU A 113 19.45 -6.36 -5.29
CA GLU A 113 18.10 -6.91 -5.15
C GLU A 113 17.36 -6.17 -4.03
N ALA A 114 16.05 -6.04 -4.13
CA ALA A 114 15.20 -5.45 -3.10
C ALA A 114 14.16 -6.47 -2.62
N THR A 115 13.73 -6.35 -1.37
CA THR A 115 12.67 -7.13 -0.75
C THR A 115 11.46 -6.25 -0.54
N ASP A 116 10.42 -6.54 -1.31
CA ASP A 116 9.08 -6.04 -1.09
C ASP A 116 8.45 -6.73 0.11
N THR A 117 8.04 -5.96 1.10
CA THR A 117 7.27 -6.44 2.25
C THR A 117 5.84 -5.97 2.13
N PHE A 118 4.92 -6.89 1.84
CA PHE A 118 3.48 -6.65 1.83
C PHE A 118 2.89 -6.98 3.20
N ARG A 119 2.05 -6.09 3.74
CA ARG A 119 1.28 -6.30 4.96
C ARG A 119 -0.20 -6.26 4.61
N LEU A 120 -0.89 -7.34 4.93
CA LEU A 120 -2.27 -7.59 4.51
C LEU A 120 -3.15 -7.81 5.72
N THR A 121 -4.34 -7.23 5.68
CA THR A 121 -5.42 -7.53 6.65
C THR A 121 -6.55 -8.23 5.93
N LEU A 122 -7.15 -9.24 6.58
CA LEU A 122 -8.26 -9.99 6.04
C LEU A 122 -9.58 -9.58 6.69
N THR A 123 -10.64 -9.62 5.90
CA THR A 123 -12.02 -9.56 6.37
C THR A 123 -12.81 -10.55 5.53
N GLU A 124 -13.47 -11.51 6.18
CA GLU A 124 -14.28 -12.54 5.51
C GLU A 124 -13.51 -13.26 4.38
N ASN A 125 -12.26 -13.64 4.66
CA ASN A 125 -11.37 -14.33 3.71
C ASN A 125 -11.08 -13.53 2.42
N LYS A 126 -11.13 -12.20 2.48
CA LYS A 126 -10.67 -11.28 1.43
C LYS A 126 -9.71 -10.25 2.00
N ILE A 127 -8.82 -9.73 1.17
CA ILE A 127 -7.88 -8.68 1.55
C ILE A 127 -8.65 -7.35 1.68
N SER A 128 -8.72 -6.81 2.90
CA SER A 128 -9.39 -5.53 3.18
C SER A 128 -8.42 -4.36 3.27
N VAL A 129 -7.16 -4.62 3.60
CA VAL A 129 -6.10 -3.60 3.67
C VAL A 129 -4.82 -4.17 3.06
N VAL A 130 -4.13 -3.35 2.28
CA VAL A 130 -2.81 -3.63 1.73
C VAL A 130 -1.91 -2.45 2.02
N THR A 131 -0.78 -2.70 2.67
CA THR A 131 0.35 -1.77 2.68
C THR A 131 1.60 -2.50 2.21
N PHE A 132 2.57 -1.75 1.69
CA PHE A 132 3.80 -2.34 1.17
C PHE A 132 4.98 -1.37 1.33
N SER A 133 6.18 -1.94 1.39
CA SER A 133 7.45 -1.20 1.47
C SER A 133 8.56 -2.02 0.81
N GLY A 134 9.50 -1.36 0.15
CA GLY A 134 10.76 -1.95 -0.30
C GLY A 134 11.92 -1.61 0.64
N ASP A 135 12.95 -2.45 0.68
CA ASP A 135 14.21 -2.20 1.40
C ASP A 135 15.33 -1.70 0.47
N ASP A 136 14.97 -0.96 -0.59
CA ASP A 136 15.90 -0.44 -1.59
C ASP A 136 17.13 0.25 -0.96
N PRO A 137 18.35 -0.03 -1.45
CA PRO A 137 19.56 0.58 -0.94
C PRO A 137 19.63 2.09 -1.25
N PRO A 138 20.46 2.86 -0.53
CA PRO A 138 20.58 4.32 -0.72
C PRO A 138 20.83 4.78 -2.17
N ILE A 139 21.46 3.95 -3.01
CA ILE A 139 21.72 4.26 -4.42
C ILE A 139 20.42 4.48 -5.22
N PHE A 140 19.31 3.84 -4.82
CA PHE A 140 18.00 4.07 -5.44
C PHE A 140 17.48 5.48 -5.14
N GLN A 141 17.64 5.96 -3.91
CA GLN A 141 17.29 7.33 -3.54
C GLN A 141 18.20 8.36 -4.23
N ASP A 142 19.47 8.03 -4.42
CA ASP A 142 20.40 8.86 -5.19
C ASP A 142 19.99 8.94 -6.67
N LEU A 143 19.48 7.85 -7.26
CA LEU A 143 18.92 7.87 -8.61
C LEU A 143 17.75 8.85 -8.71
N PHE A 144 16.78 8.81 -7.79
CA PHE A 144 15.66 9.76 -7.81
C PHE A 144 16.11 11.21 -7.61
N ARG A 145 17.09 11.45 -6.74
CA ARG A 145 17.68 12.78 -6.58
C ARG A 145 18.33 13.27 -7.88
N TRP A 146 19.04 12.38 -8.57
CA TRP A 146 19.66 12.68 -9.86
C TRP A 146 18.60 12.94 -10.95
N ILE A 147 17.54 12.13 -11.03
CA ILE A 147 16.39 12.34 -11.94
C ILE A 147 15.79 13.73 -11.71
N MET A 148 15.49 14.10 -10.47
CA MET A 148 14.91 15.42 -10.16
C MET A 148 15.81 16.59 -10.59
N GLN A 149 17.13 16.40 -10.64
CA GLN A 149 18.09 17.42 -11.03
C GLN A 149 18.33 17.48 -12.55
N LYS A 150 18.34 16.32 -13.22
CA LYS A 150 18.80 16.17 -14.61
C LYS A 150 17.65 15.95 -15.60
N HIS A 151 16.59 15.28 -15.15
CA HIS A 151 15.40 14.91 -15.91
C HIS A 151 14.12 15.22 -15.13
N PRO A 152 13.92 16.49 -14.69
CA PRO A 152 12.73 16.86 -13.91
C PRO A 152 11.42 16.61 -14.66
N ASP A 153 11.47 16.55 -15.99
CA ASP A 153 10.36 16.18 -16.88
C ASP A 153 9.82 14.77 -16.63
N ILE A 154 10.66 13.83 -16.17
CA ILE A 154 10.19 12.48 -15.77
C ILE A 154 9.21 12.59 -14.60
N MET A 155 9.56 13.38 -13.57
CA MET A 155 8.74 13.58 -12.36
C MET A 155 7.51 14.46 -12.60
N ALA A 156 7.61 15.43 -13.51
CA ALA A 156 6.49 16.27 -13.92
C ALA A 156 5.57 15.59 -14.95
N GLY A 157 6.07 14.58 -15.65
CA GLY A 157 5.36 13.83 -16.69
C GLY A 157 4.88 12.47 -16.19
N HIS A 158 5.47 11.40 -16.72
CA HIS A 158 4.97 10.04 -16.48
C HIS A 158 4.93 9.62 -15.00
N CYS A 159 5.82 10.18 -14.19
CA CYS A 159 5.91 9.88 -12.75
C CYS A 159 5.14 10.87 -11.88
N LEU A 160 4.35 11.76 -12.48
CA LEU A 160 3.51 12.70 -11.73
C LEU A 160 2.52 11.92 -10.86
N ASN A 161 2.43 12.30 -9.59
CA ASN A 161 1.59 11.63 -8.58
C ASN A 161 1.91 10.13 -8.41
N MET A 162 3.13 9.72 -8.73
CA MET A 162 3.67 8.43 -8.27
C MET A 162 3.43 8.32 -6.76
N PHE A 163 2.99 7.14 -6.30
CA PHE A 163 2.53 6.83 -4.93
C PHE A 163 1.14 7.36 -4.53
N ALA A 164 0.56 8.32 -5.26
CA ALA A 164 -0.82 8.77 -5.09
C ALA A 164 -1.78 8.19 -6.15
N GLY A 165 -1.34 7.17 -6.89
CA GLY A 165 -2.13 6.51 -7.93
C GLY A 165 -2.10 7.19 -9.30
N GLY A 166 -0.99 7.83 -9.67
CA GLY A 166 -0.79 8.47 -10.97
C GLY A 166 -1.18 7.61 -12.17
N GLU A 167 -1.40 8.24 -13.33
CA GLU A 167 -2.08 7.59 -14.46
C GLU A 167 -1.19 6.65 -15.29
N THR A 168 0.12 6.84 -15.25
CA THR A 168 1.08 6.16 -16.14
C THR A 168 2.21 5.43 -15.39
N PRO A 169 1.89 4.47 -14.48
CA PRO A 169 2.89 3.71 -13.73
C PRO A 169 3.90 2.98 -14.63
N GLY A 170 3.44 2.43 -15.75
CA GLY A 170 4.30 1.67 -16.65
C GLY A 170 5.29 2.54 -17.42
N GLU A 171 4.85 3.69 -17.91
CA GLU A 171 5.72 4.68 -18.55
C GLU A 171 6.71 5.26 -17.55
N CYS A 172 6.28 5.50 -16.31
CA CYS A 172 7.18 5.98 -15.27
C CYS A 172 8.29 4.97 -14.97
N ALA A 173 7.93 3.71 -14.73
CA ALA A 173 8.91 2.64 -14.50
C ALA A 173 9.95 2.53 -15.64
N ARG A 174 9.49 2.59 -16.90
CA ARG A 174 10.37 2.60 -18.08
C ARG A 174 11.29 3.83 -18.12
N ALA A 175 10.77 5.01 -17.78
CA ALA A 175 11.55 6.24 -17.72
C ALA A 175 12.61 6.18 -16.61
N VAL A 176 12.28 5.64 -15.43
CA VAL A 176 13.24 5.43 -14.33
C VAL A 176 14.31 4.40 -14.72
N ALA A 177 13.94 3.31 -15.41
CA ALA A 177 14.90 2.33 -15.91
C ALA A 177 15.87 2.92 -16.95
N LEU A 178 15.39 3.80 -17.83
CA LEU A 178 16.22 4.59 -18.75
C LEU A 178 17.20 5.49 -17.99
N ALA A 179 16.68 6.29 -17.05
CA ALA A 179 17.49 7.17 -16.21
C ALA A 179 18.54 6.42 -15.39
N ALA A 180 18.22 5.23 -14.86
CA ALA A 180 19.18 4.38 -14.15
C ALA A 180 20.39 4.01 -15.00
N ARG A 181 20.20 3.85 -16.33
CA ARG A 181 21.33 3.59 -17.24
C ARG A 181 22.28 4.77 -17.31
N GLU A 182 21.73 5.96 -17.53
CA GLU A 182 22.48 7.21 -17.63
C GLU A 182 23.19 7.56 -16.32
N PHE A 183 22.47 7.46 -15.20
CA PHE A 183 23.01 7.65 -13.85
C PHE A 183 24.25 6.78 -13.60
N MET A 184 24.17 5.49 -13.92
CA MET A 184 25.30 4.57 -13.72
C MET A 184 26.44 4.80 -14.72
N ASP A 185 26.16 5.30 -15.92
CA ASP A 185 27.22 5.68 -16.86
C ASP A 185 27.96 6.95 -16.43
N GLU A 186 27.26 7.95 -15.88
CA GLU A 186 27.89 9.13 -15.26
C GLU A 186 28.78 8.73 -14.08
N ARG A 187 28.27 7.89 -13.16
CA ARG A 187 29.06 7.40 -12.01
C ARG A 187 30.31 6.66 -12.44
N ARG A 188 30.23 5.82 -13.49
CA ARG A 188 31.41 5.10 -14.00
C ARG A 188 32.46 6.05 -14.57
N LYS A 189 32.04 7.13 -15.25
CA LYS A 189 32.93 8.14 -15.81
C LYS A 189 33.58 9.02 -14.73
N ALA A 190 32.87 9.28 -13.63
CA ALA A 190 33.38 10.06 -12.50
C ALA A 190 34.51 9.35 -11.74
N GLY A 191 34.63 8.02 -11.87
CA GLY A 191 35.59 7.21 -11.12
C GLY A 191 35.10 6.92 -9.68
N PRO A 192 35.70 5.91 -9.01
CA PRO A 192 35.49 5.70 -7.57
C PRO A 192 36.12 6.81 -6.73
#